data_AF-A0A914P3P6-F1
#
_entry.id   AF-A0A914P3P6-F1
#
_cell.length_a   1.000
_cell.length_b   1.000
_cell.length_c   1.000
_cell.angle_alpha   90.00
_cell.angle_beta   90.00
_cell.angle_gamma   90.00
#
_symmetry.space_group_name_H-M   'P 1'
#
loop_
_entity.id
_entity.type
_entity.pdbx_description
1 polymer ?
#
loop_
_entity_poly.entity_id
_entity_poly.type
_entity_poly.pdbx_seq_one_letter_code
_entity_poly.pdbx_strand_id
1 'polypeptide(L)' 'VSTIRHDNPLLVFDGYLNKTETKKKVIQNVFRHGDSAFLTGDILHWDRLGYLYFRLRTGDTFRFKGENVSTTEVVFSSL' A
#
# COMPACT_ATOMS: atom_id res chain seq x y z
N VAL A 1 -0.22 -6.25 -4.77
CA VAL A 1 -0.44 -6.84 -3.42
C VAL A 1 0.73 -7.78 -3.16
N SER A 2 1.53 -7.51 -2.12
CA SER A 2 2.65 -8.39 -1.74
C SER A 2 2.28 -9.15 -0.47
N THR A 3 2.56 -10.46 -0.44
CA THR A 3 2.35 -11.29 0.74
C THR A 3 3.45 -11.00 1.76
N ILE A 4 3.06 -10.76 3.01
CA ILE A 4 4.00 -10.60 4.12
C ILE A 4 4.46 -11.99 4.55
N ARG A 5 5.76 -12.22 4.61
CA ARG A 5 6.32 -13.49 5.06
C ARG A 5 7.50 -13.28 6.00
N HIS A 6 7.49 -14.02 7.10
CA HIS A 6 8.51 -13.93 8.14
C HIS A 6 9.76 -14.79 7.83
N ASP A 7 9.66 -15.69 6.86
CA ASP A 7 10.76 -16.57 6.40
C ASP A 7 11.72 -15.89 5.41
N ASN A 8 11.29 -14.79 4.79
CA ASN A 8 12.07 -14.06 3.81
C ASN A 8 12.23 -12.60 4.24
N PRO A 9 13.46 -12.15 4.60
CA PRO A 9 13.70 -10.80 5.12
C PRO A 9 13.32 -9.68 4.13
N LEU A 10 13.22 -9.96 2.83
CA LEU A 10 12.78 -8.99 1.82
C LEU A 10 11.25 -8.79 1.80
N LEU A 11 10.49 -9.69 2.43
CA LEU A 11 9.03 -9.70 2.46
C LEU A 11 8.48 -9.58 3.90
N VAL A 12 9.35 -9.29 4.86
CA VAL A 12 8.97 -8.99 6.25
C VAL A 12 8.40 -7.58 6.32
N PHE A 13 7.33 -7.42 7.08
CA PHE A 13 6.77 -6.13 7.43
C PHE A 13 6.38 -6.13 8.91
N ASP A 14 7.22 -5.52 9.75
CA ASP A 14 7.00 -5.44 11.21
C ASP A 14 5.91 -4.46 11.61
N GLY A 15 5.45 -3.64 10.65
CA GLY A 15 4.44 -2.62 10.86
C GLY A 15 5.00 -1.22 11.11
N TYR A 16 4.10 -0.25 11.18
CA TYR A 16 4.39 1.10 11.61
C TYR A 16 4.41 1.21 13.13
N LEU A 17 5.03 2.28 13.64
CA LEU A 17 5.03 2.64 15.06
C LEU A 17 3.60 2.70 15.64
N ASN A 18 2.65 3.20 14.84
CA ASN A 18 1.23 3.18 15.17
C ASN A 18 0.57 1.88 14.68
N LYS A 19 0.23 1.00 15.63
CA LYS A 19 -0.43 -0.29 15.37
C LYS A 19 -1.77 -0.16 14.65
N THR A 20 -2.49 0.94 14.83
CA THR A 20 -3.78 1.18 14.18
C THR A 20 -3.61 1.38 12.68
N GLU A 21 -2.58 2.12 12.26
CA GLU A 21 -2.26 2.33 10.84
C GLU A 21 -1.73 1.05 10.19
N THR A 22 -0.96 0.25 10.93
CA THR A 22 -0.53 -1.09 10.48
C THR A 22 -1.73 -1.97 10.15
N LYS A 23 -2.74 -2.04 11.04
CA LYS A 23 -3.95 -2.84 10.82
C LYS A 23 -4.75 -2.39 9.59
N LYS A 24 -4.73 -1.11 9.23
CA LYS A 24 -5.39 -0.61 8.01
C LYS A 24 -4.67 -1.04 6.72
N LYS A 25 -3.35 -1.23 6.79
CA LYS A 25 -2.49 -1.57 5.64
C LYS A 25 -2.23 -3.08 5.49
N VAL A 26 -2.59 -3.88 6.48
CA VAL A 26 -2.46 -5.34 6.44
C VAL A 26 -3.85 -5.96 6.32
N ILE A 27 -4.05 -6.75 5.26
CA ILE A 27 -5.25 -7.57 5.07
C ILE A 27 -4.87 -9.04 5.25
N GLN A 28 -5.78 -9.83 5.84
CA GLN A 28 -5.58 -11.26 6.08
C GLN A 28 -6.48 -12.10 5.19
N ASN A 29 -6.07 -13.35 4.94
CA ASN A 29 -6.83 -14.35 4.18
C ASN A 29 -7.15 -13.90 2.74
N VAL A 30 -6.17 -13.29 2.04
CA VAL A 30 -6.32 -12.76 0.68
C VAL A 30 -6.27 -13.86 -0.38
N PHE A 31 -5.31 -14.77 -0.28
CA PHE A 31 -5.16 -15.88 -1.22
C PHE A 31 -5.45 -17.23 -0.56
N ARG A 32 -5.07 -17.38 0.72
CA ARG A 32 -5.27 -18.59 1.52
C ARG A 32 -5.54 -18.23 2.98
N HIS A 33 -6.28 -19.09 3.68
CA HIS A 33 -6.52 -18.91 5.10
C HIS A 33 -5.18 -18.92 5.88
N GLY A 34 -4.97 -17.90 6.71
CA GLY A 34 -3.76 -17.65 7.49
C GLY A 34 -2.71 -16.77 6.79
N ASP A 35 -2.90 -16.38 5.52
CA ASP A 35 -1.98 -15.44 4.88
C ASP A 35 -2.24 -13.99 5.32
N SER A 36 -1.23 -13.14 5.12
CA SER A 36 -1.35 -11.71 5.30
C SER A 36 -0.67 -11.00 4.14
N ALA A 37 -1.30 -9.95 3.64
CA ALA A 37 -0.77 -9.19 2.53
C ALA A 37 -0.80 -7.69 2.83
N PHE A 38 0.22 -7.00 2.30
CA PHE A 38 0.34 -5.57 2.40
C PHE A 38 -0.45 -4.87 1.28
N LEU A 39 -1.31 -3.94 1.67
CA LEU A 39 -2.07 -3.06 0.80
C LEU A 39 -1.21 -1.83 0.46
N THR A 40 -0.58 -1.85 -0.71
CA THR A 40 0.18 -0.70 -1.24
C THR A 40 -0.74 0.49 -1.52
N GLY A 41 -1.99 0.23 -1.90
CA GLY A 41 -2.96 1.24 -2.32
C GLY A 41 -2.84 1.60 -3.80
N ASP A 42 -2.00 0.91 -4.56
CA ASP A 42 -1.82 1.19 -5.99
C ASP A 42 -2.72 0.30 -6.86
N ILE A 43 -3.37 0.91 -7.84
CA ILE A 43 -4.13 0.22 -8.88
C ILE A 43 -3.21 0.00 -10.06
N LEU A 44 -2.95 -1.27 -10.35
CA LEU A 44 -2.14 -1.72 -11.47
C LEU A 44 -3.04 -2.36 -12.52
N HIS A 45 -2.73 -2.13 -13.80
CA HIS A 45 -3.36 -2.78 -14.93
C HIS A 45 -2.36 -3.73 -15.59
N TRP A 46 -2.76 -4.98 -15.81
CA TRP A 46 -1.94 -5.97 -16.48
C TRP A 46 -2.48 -6.24 -17.88
N ASP A 47 -1.61 -6.16 -18.89
CA ASP A 47 -1.99 -6.49 -20.27
C ASP A 47 -1.84 -8.00 -20.59
N ARG A 48 -2.21 -8.39 -21.81
CA ARG A 48 -2.10 -9.79 -22.27
C ARG A 48 -0.67 -10.25 -22.54
N LEU A 49 0.29 -9.32 -22.64
CA LEU A 49 1.69 -9.62 -22.94
C LEU A 49 2.56 -9.74 -21.68
N GLY A 50 2.02 -9.47 -20.50
CA GLY A 50 2.77 -9.59 -19.27
C GLY A 50 3.13 -8.25 -18.62
N TYR A 51 2.84 -7.10 -19.24
CA TYR A 51 3.27 -5.80 -18.76
C TYR A 51 2.31 -5.19 -17.73
N LEU A 52 2.87 -4.76 -16.61
CA LEU A 52 2.15 -4.09 -15.52
C LEU A 52 2.30 -2.57 -15.65
N TYR A 53 1.16 -1.89 -15.74
CA TYR A 53 1.04 -0.45 -15.84
C TYR A 53 0.44 0.13 -14.56
N PHE A 54 1.09 1.15 -14.02
CA PHE A 54 0.52 1.94 -12.95
C PHE A 54 -0.64 2.78 -13.48
N ARG A 55 -1.84 2.62 -12.90
CA ARG A 55 -3.00 3.43 -13.28
C ARG A 55 -3.19 4.58 -12.31
N LEU A 56 -3.45 4.26 -11.05
CA LEU A 56 -3.96 5.20 -10.05
C LEU A 56 -3.56 4.74 -8.65
N ARG A 57 -3.71 5.62 -7.66
CA ARG A 57 -3.63 5.27 -6.23
C ARG A 57 -4.98 5.47 -5.57
N THR A 58 -5.40 4.50 -4.78
CA THR A 58 -6.60 4.57 -3.95
C THR A 58 -6.23 5.22 -2.62
N GLY A 59 -6.69 6.46 -2.41
CA GLY A 59 -6.52 7.23 -1.18
C GLY A 59 -6.28 8.73 -1.43
N ASP A 60 -6.40 9.55 -0.40
CA ASP A 60 -6.20 11.02 -0.44
C ASP A 60 -4.72 11.43 -0.59
N THR A 61 -3.90 10.59 -1.20
CA THR A 61 -2.46 10.80 -1.39
C THR A 61 -2.11 10.67 -2.86
N PHE A 62 -1.86 11.78 -3.53
CA PHE A 62 -1.41 11.80 -4.92
C PHE A 62 0.12 11.97 -4.99
N ARG A 63 0.73 11.47 -6.07
CA ARG A 63 2.17 11.59 -6.28
C ARG A 63 2.44 12.73 -7.25
N PHE A 64 3.11 13.78 -6.80
CA PHE A 64 3.48 14.91 -7.66
C PHE A 64 5.00 14.98 -7.74
N LYS A 65 5.55 15.01 -8.97
CA LYS A 65 7.00 15.06 -9.24
C LYS A 65 7.86 14.03 -8.49
N GLY A 66 7.30 12.87 -8.14
CA GLY A 66 8.00 11.79 -7.45
C GLY A 66 7.85 11.78 -5.93
N GLU A 67 7.27 12.83 -5.34
CA GLU A 67 7.01 12.94 -3.91
C GLU A 67 5.61 12.46 -3.55
N ASN A 68 5.47 11.81 -2.39
CA ASN A 68 4.17 11.41 -1.84
C ASN A 68 3.57 12.62 -1.11
N VAL A 69 2.52 13.20 -1.67
CA VAL A 69 1.80 14.32 -1.05
C VAL A 69 0.52 13.77 -0.43
N SER A 70 0.30 14.04 0.86
CA SER A 70 -0.96 13.72 1.55
C SER A 70 -1.84 14.96 1.62
N THR A 71 -3.10 14.84 1.21
CA THR A 71 -4.02 15.99 1.11
C THR A 71 -4.52 16.44 2.49
N THR A 72 -4.23 15.68 3.55
CA THR A 72 -4.70 15.94 4.92
C THR A 72 -3.95 17.07 5.62
N GLU A 73 -2.68 17.32 5.26
CA GLU A 73 -1.88 18.39 5.88
C GLU A 73 -2.18 19.79 5.29
N VAL A 74 -2.62 19.85 4.03
CA VAL A 74 -2.82 21.14 3.33
C VAL A 74 -4.01 21.92 3.90
N VAL A 75 -5.02 21.23 4.43
CA VAL A 75 -6.24 21.88 4.97
C VAL A 75 -5.97 22.60 6.30
N PHE A 76 -4.95 22.21 7.06
CA PHE A 76 -4.62 22.86 8.35
C PHE A 76 -3.69 24.07 8.23
N SER A 77 -3.07 24.29 7.07
CA SER A 77 -2.13 25.40 6.85
C SER A 77 -2.79 26.70 6.37
N SER A 78 -4.11 26.71 6.13
CA SER A 78 -4.82 27.87 5.56
C SER A 78 -5.91 28.46 6.48
N LEU A 79 -5.77 28.30 7.80
CA LEU A 79 -6.60 28.96 8.80
C LEU A 79 -5.77 29.91 9.66
#